data_AF-A0A2G1W4W5-F1
#
_entry.id   AF-A0A2G1W4W5-F1
#
_cell.length_a   1.000
_cell.length_b   1.000
_cell.length_c   1.000
_cell.angle_alpha   90.00
_cell.angle_beta   90.00
_cell.angle_gamma   90.00
#
_symmetry.space_group_name_H-M   'P 1'
#
loop_
_entity.id
_entity.type
_entity.pdbx_description
1 polymer ?
#
loop_
_entity_poly.entity_id
_entity_poly.type
_entity_poly.pdbx_seq_one_letter_code
_entity_poly.pdbx_strand_id
1 'polypeptide(L)'
;MMRAEAQQRQYSERTLQQVRLDSVRALSKARFCPKNSEIVRSQCVDDRAESDNQFGNQLWYFEAKGVDEGHHRQDVFGVIEYQIQFGLQELVEDGVFDTPQEREGFRSLYDREVSGPSWRHPANRLLLAAMIAVAALTLFLLTLKNLLA
;
A
#
# COMPACT_ATOMS: atom_id res chain seq x y z
N MET A 1 2.57 13.76 19.07
CA MET A 1 2.36 14.35 17.73
C MET A 1 3.73 14.56 17.10
N MET A 2 4.20 13.63 16.26
CA MET A 2 5.38 13.80 15.43
C MET A 2 4.89 13.80 13.98
N ARG A 3 4.91 14.98 13.34
CA ARG A 3 4.87 15.06 11.88
C ARG A 3 6.19 14.48 11.41
N ALA A 4 6.16 13.33 10.75
CA ALA A 4 7.31 12.87 9.98
C ALA A 4 7.51 13.90 8.86
N GLU A 5 8.44 14.83 9.06
CA GLU A 5 9.01 15.61 7.97
C GLU A 5 9.66 14.60 7.04
N ALA A 6 8.97 14.27 5.94
CA ALA A 6 9.52 13.44 4.89
C ALA A 6 10.78 14.16 4.39
N GLN A 7 11.93 13.72 4.90
CA GLN A 7 13.24 14.17 4.48
C GLN A 7 13.27 14.06 2.96
N GLN A 8 13.63 15.15 2.30
CA GLN A 8 13.64 15.28 0.84
C GLN A 8 14.75 14.37 0.28
N ARG A 9 14.49 13.06 0.28
CA ARG A 9 15.39 12.03 -0.21
C ARG A 9 15.52 12.26 -1.70
N GLN A 10 16.75 12.41 -2.18
CA GLN A 10 17.01 12.52 -3.61
C GLN A 10 16.83 11.14 -4.23
N TYR A 11 15.68 10.96 -4.89
CA TYR A 11 15.40 9.76 -5.67
C TYR A 11 16.18 9.79 -6.98
N SER A 12 16.53 8.61 -7.48
CA SER A 12 17.18 8.50 -8.78
C SER A 12 16.26 9.02 -9.90
N GLU A 13 16.85 9.56 -10.98
CA GLU A 13 16.08 9.99 -12.15
C GLU A 13 15.21 8.85 -12.72
N ARG A 14 15.71 7.61 -12.67
CA ARG A 14 14.96 6.42 -13.12
C ARG A 14 13.69 6.21 -12.30
N THR A 15 13.80 6.31 -10.97
CA THR A 15 12.64 6.20 -10.06
C THR A 15 11.61 7.29 -10.35
N LEU A 16 12.06 8.54 -10.49
CA LEU A 16 11.15 9.66 -10.79
C LEU A 16 10.48 9.50 -12.16
N GLN A 17 11.21 8.98 -13.16
CA GLN A 17 10.66 8.69 -14.48
C GLN A 17 9.62 7.56 -14.42
N GLN A 18 9.88 6.49 -13.66
CA GLN A 18 8.94 5.40 -13.45
C GLN A 18 7.65 5.89 -12.78
N VAL A 19 7.77 6.63 -11.67
CA VAL A 19 6.63 7.27 -10.98
C VAL A 19 5.81 8.11 -11.94
N ARG A 20 6.46 8.88 -12.81
CA ARG A 20 5.77 9.71 -13.81
C ARG A 20 5.02 8.87 -14.85
N LEU A 21 5.62 7.80 -15.35
CA LEU A 21 4.98 6.89 -16.31
C LEU A 21 3.75 6.21 -15.69
N ASP A 22 3.89 5.74 -14.44
CA ASP A 22 2.79 5.10 -13.71
C ASP A 22 1.70 6.12 -13.35
N SER A 23 2.04 7.37 -13.06
CA SER A 23 1.05 8.46 -12.85
C SER A 23 0.21 8.70 -14.11
N VAL A 24 0.87 8.75 -15.27
CA VAL A 24 0.20 8.91 -16.58
C VAL A 24 -0.68 7.70 -16.87
N ARG A 25 -0.23 6.49 -16.52
CA ARG A 25 -1.02 5.26 -16.64
C ARG A 25 -2.26 5.29 -15.75
N ALA A 26 -2.13 5.75 -14.50
CA ALA A 26 -3.23 5.88 -13.57
C ALA A 26 -4.29 6.87 -14.08
N LEU A 27 -3.87 8.02 -14.62
CA LEU A 27 -4.77 8.98 -15.29
C LEU A 27 -5.52 8.33 -16.47
N SER A 28 -4.82 7.54 -17.28
CA SER A 28 -5.46 6.80 -18.38
C SER A 28 -6.51 5.81 -17.89
N LYS A 29 -6.25 5.09 -16.78
CA LYS A 29 -7.23 4.17 -16.16
C LYS A 29 -8.46 4.91 -15.64
N ALA A 30 -8.26 6.12 -15.12
CA ALA A 30 -9.32 7.02 -14.66
C ALA A 30 -10.03 7.78 -15.80
N ARG A 31 -9.84 7.38 -17.07
CA ARG A 31 -10.47 7.97 -18.27
C ARG A 31 -10.09 9.43 -18.55
N PHE A 32 -8.98 9.91 -18.00
CA PHE A 32 -8.38 11.17 -18.45
C PHE A 32 -7.50 10.93 -19.68
N CYS A 33 -7.48 11.90 -20.59
CA CYS A 33 -6.65 11.87 -21.79
C CYS A 33 -5.17 12.05 -21.40
N PRO A 34 -4.29 11.05 -21.56
CA PRO A 34 -2.90 11.14 -21.09
C PRO A 34 -2.07 12.15 -21.86
N LYS A 35 -2.42 12.42 -23.13
CA LYS A 35 -1.71 13.37 -23.99
C LYS A 35 -1.93 14.82 -23.60
N ASN A 36 -3.14 15.12 -23.11
CA ASN A 36 -3.55 16.48 -22.76
C ASN A 36 -3.47 16.73 -21.24
N SER A 37 -3.29 15.66 -20.45
CA SER A 37 -3.11 15.75 -19.02
C SER A 37 -1.66 16.00 -18.67
N GLU A 38 -1.43 16.73 -17.58
CA GLU A 38 -0.09 17.13 -17.14
C GLU A 38 0.11 16.76 -15.69
N ILE A 39 1.20 16.05 -15.37
CA ILE A 39 1.63 15.84 -13.99
C ILE A 39 2.34 17.11 -13.52
N VAL A 40 1.74 17.80 -12.56
CA VAL A 40 2.24 19.08 -12.02
C VAL A 40 3.27 18.82 -10.93
N ARG A 41 3.00 17.85 -10.06
CA ARG A 41 3.86 17.54 -8.90
C ARG A 41 3.80 16.06 -8.58
N SER A 42 4.93 15.52 -8.15
CA SER A 42 5.01 14.22 -7.49
C SER A 42 5.84 14.35 -6.22
N GLN A 43 5.44 13.64 -5.17
CA GLN A 43 6.10 13.65 -3.88
C GLN A 43 6.00 12.27 -3.24
N CYS A 44 7.14 11.73 -2.80
CA CYS A 44 7.14 10.56 -1.93
C CYS A 44 6.70 10.98 -0.52
N VAL A 45 5.68 10.29 0.00
CA VAL A 45 5.08 10.58 1.31
C VAL A 45 5.39 9.50 2.34
N ASP A 46 5.73 8.29 1.90
CA ASP A 46 6.22 7.21 2.75
C ASP A 46 7.29 6.43 1.99
N ASP A 47 8.39 6.11 2.65
CA ASP A 47 9.54 5.41 2.06
C ASP A 47 10.18 4.52 3.12
N ARG A 48 9.75 3.27 3.13
CA ARG A 48 10.22 2.22 4.03
C ARG A 48 11.21 1.35 3.27
N ALA A 49 12.44 1.32 3.75
CA ALA A 49 13.45 0.44 3.21
C ALA A 49 13.08 -1.02 3.44
N GLU A 50 13.42 -1.87 2.48
CA GLU A 50 13.35 -3.31 2.64
C GLU A 50 14.34 -3.82 3.70
N SER A 51 14.04 -4.99 4.26
CA SER A 51 14.92 -5.72 5.17
C SER A 51 14.86 -7.21 4.85
N ASP A 52 15.77 -8.00 5.41
CA ASP A 52 15.83 -9.45 5.16
C ASP A 52 14.49 -10.18 5.43
N ASN A 53 13.66 -9.64 6.33
CA ASN A 53 12.41 -10.26 6.76
C ASN A 53 11.16 -9.50 6.30
N GLN A 54 11.29 -8.36 5.62
CA GLN A 54 10.14 -7.52 5.23
C GLN A 54 10.41 -6.77 3.93
N PHE A 55 9.41 -6.75 3.06
CA PHE A 55 9.41 -5.90 1.88
C PHE A 55 9.49 -4.43 2.26
N GLY A 56 10.17 -3.64 1.43
CA GLY A 56 10.08 -2.20 1.48
C GLY A 56 8.75 -1.73 0.90
N ASN A 57 8.36 -0.50 1.21
CA ASN A 57 7.15 0.11 0.65
C ASN A 57 7.43 1.58 0.35
N GLN A 58 6.94 2.06 -0.79
CA GLN A 58 6.99 3.46 -1.17
C GLN A 58 5.61 3.95 -1.60
N LEU A 59 5.13 5.00 -0.94
CA LEU A 59 3.91 5.68 -1.28
C LEU A 59 4.22 7.04 -1.88
N TRP A 60 3.68 7.29 -3.07
CA TRP A 60 3.85 8.53 -3.82
C TRP A 60 2.51 9.20 -4.03
N TYR A 61 2.46 10.50 -3.74
CA TYR A 61 1.35 11.36 -4.15
C TYR A 61 1.74 12.11 -5.41
N PHE A 62 0.81 12.20 -6.34
CA PHE A 62 0.94 13.08 -7.48
C PHE A 62 -0.27 14.00 -7.61
N GLU A 63 -0.02 15.17 -8.20
CA GLU A 63 -1.03 16.15 -8.55
C GLU A 63 -0.93 16.37 -10.05
N ALA A 64 -2.07 16.35 -10.70
CA ALA A 64 -2.17 16.46 -12.14
C ALA A 64 -3.30 17.40 -12.54
N LYS A 65 -3.17 17.99 -13.72
CA LYS A 65 -4.29 18.59 -14.43
C LYS A 65 -4.81 17.55 -15.41
N GLY A 66 -5.88 16.86 -15.05
CA GLY A 66 -6.55 15.88 -15.90
C GLY A 66 -7.44 16.55 -16.93
N VAL A 67 -7.48 16.03 -18.15
CA VAL A 67 -8.44 16.43 -19.18
C VAL A 67 -9.36 15.27 -19.48
N ASP A 68 -10.66 15.43 -19.25
CA ASP A 68 -11.67 14.40 -19.52
C ASP A 68 -12.00 14.27 -21.01
N GLU A 69 -12.87 13.32 -21.39
CA GLU A 69 -13.34 13.16 -22.76
C GLU A 69 -14.12 14.40 -23.27
N GLY A 70 -14.77 15.14 -22.36
CA GLY A 70 -15.46 16.40 -22.61
C GLY A 70 -14.56 17.61 -22.81
N HIS A 71 -13.23 17.42 -22.76
CA HIS A 71 -12.22 18.47 -22.84
C HIS A 71 -12.25 19.46 -21.66
N HIS A 72 -12.86 19.07 -20.54
CA HIS A 72 -12.78 19.82 -19.29
C HIS A 72 -11.47 19.51 -18.59
N ARG A 73 -10.77 20.58 -18.19
CA ARG A 73 -9.54 20.49 -17.42
C ARG A 73 -9.87 20.62 -15.94
N GLN A 74 -9.52 19.63 -15.15
CA GLN A 74 -9.73 19.63 -13.71
C GLN A 74 -8.46 19.26 -12.94
N ASP A 75 -8.42 19.67 -11.67
CA ASP A 75 -7.40 19.22 -10.74
C ASP A 75 -7.68 17.79 -10.32
N VAL A 76 -6.63 16.99 -10.31
CA VAL A 76 -6.68 15.56 -10.04
C VAL A 76 -5.58 15.18 -9.08
N PHE A 77 -5.91 14.38 -8.08
CA PHE A 77 -5.01 13.97 -7.01
C PHE A 77 -4.84 12.46 -7.07
N GLY A 78 -3.61 12.00 -7.27
CA GLY A 78 -3.34 10.58 -7.41
C GLY A 78 -2.40 10.03 -6.35
N VAL A 79 -2.42 8.71 -6.24
CA VAL A 79 -1.56 7.91 -5.38
C VAL A 79 -0.95 6.76 -6.18
N ILE A 80 0.29 6.42 -5.86
CA ILE A 80 1.00 5.26 -6.40
C ILE A 80 1.69 4.56 -5.24
N GLU A 81 1.41 3.28 -5.08
CA GLU A 81 2.05 2.41 -4.11
C GLU A 81 2.99 1.43 -4.81
N TYR A 82 4.23 1.39 -4.32
CA TYR A 82 5.22 0.40 -4.73
C TYR A 82 5.62 -0.49 -3.56
N GLN A 83 5.69 -1.79 -3.82
CA GLN A 83 6.38 -2.73 -2.97
C GLN A 83 7.80 -2.91 -3.48
N ILE A 84 8.77 -2.94 -2.56
CA ILE A 84 10.19 -3.04 -2.88
C ILE A 84 10.74 -4.37 -2.40
N GLN A 85 11.35 -5.12 -3.31
CA GLN A 85 12.15 -6.30 -2.98
C GLN A 85 13.40 -6.40 -3.85
N PHE A 86 14.56 -6.66 -3.24
CA PHE A 86 15.86 -6.77 -3.90
C PHE A 86 16.18 -5.56 -4.78
N GLY A 87 15.79 -4.36 -4.32
CA GLY A 87 15.91 -3.10 -5.07
C GLY A 87 14.98 -2.95 -6.28
N LEU A 88 14.06 -3.89 -6.52
CA LEU A 88 13.04 -3.80 -7.57
C LEU A 88 11.79 -3.11 -7.03
N GLN A 89 11.20 -2.21 -7.83
CA GLN A 89 9.96 -1.51 -7.51
C GLN A 89 8.80 -2.15 -8.27
N GLU A 90 7.90 -2.84 -7.57
CA GLU A 90 6.69 -3.43 -8.12
C GLU A 90 5.49 -2.54 -7.82
N LEU A 91 4.74 -2.17 -8.85
CA LEU A 91 3.51 -1.37 -8.71
C LEU A 91 2.41 -2.24 -8.09
N VAL A 92 2.01 -1.91 -6.86
CA VAL A 92 0.94 -2.62 -6.14
C VAL A 92 -0.41 -2.01 -6.48
N GLU A 93 -0.53 -0.70 -6.30
CA GLU A 93 -1.79 0.02 -6.48
C GLU A 93 -1.56 1.42 -7.04
N ASP A 94 -2.46 1.85 -7.92
CA ASP A 94 -2.52 3.19 -8.46
C ASP A 94 -3.95 3.72 -8.41
N GLY A 95 -4.12 4.92 -7.83
CA GLY A 95 -5.42 5.53 -7.59
C GLY A 95 -5.47 6.97 -8.02
N VAL A 96 -6.65 7.42 -8.44
CA VAL A 96 -6.91 8.79 -8.87
C VAL A 96 -8.20 9.27 -8.21
N PHE A 97 -8.15 10.47 -7.63
CA PHE A 97 -9.21 11.07 -6.84
C PHE A 97 -9.47 12.52 -7.29
N ASP A 98 -10.69 12.97 -7.10
CA ASP A 98 -11.09 14.34 -7.44
C ASP A 98 -10.71 15.33 -6.33
N THR A 99 -10.62 14.85 -5.08
CA THR A 99 -10.29 15.71 -3.93
C THR A 99 -9.04 15.22 -3.17
N PRO A 100 -8.26 16.14 -2.56
CA PRO A 100 -7.14 15.76 -1.69
C PRO A 100 -7.59 14.95 -0.47
N GLN A 101 -8.80 15.18 0.03
CA GLN A 101 -9.33 14.52 1.23
C GLN A 101 -9.60 13.03 0.98
N GLU A 102 -10.12 12.68 -0.20
CA GLU A 102 -10.32 11.28 -0.60
C GLU A 102 -8.98 10.54 -0.69
N ARG A 103 -7.95 11.20 -1.24
CA ARG A 103 -6.58 10.67 -1.26
C ARG A 103 -6.01 10.45 0.15
N GLU A 104 -6.28 11.36 1.10
CA GLU A 104 -5.86 11.15 2.50
C GLU A 104 -6.65 10.00 3.15
N GLY A 105 -7.89 9.75 2.73
CA GLY A 105 -8.65 8.55 3.11
C GLY A 105 -7.94 7.27 2.71
N PHE A 106 -7.36 7.20 1.52
CA PHE A 106 -6.53 6.07 1.07
C PHE A 106 -5.33 5.83 2.00
N ARG A 107 -4.69 6.88 2.48
CA ARG A 107 -3.59 6.78 3.47
C ARG A 107 -3.98 6.02 4.72
N SER A 108 -5.20 6.23 5.22
CA SER A 108 -5.67 5.57 6.43
C SER A 108 -5.88 4.06 6.25
N LEU A 109 -6.23 3.63 5.03
CA LEU A 109 -6.33 2.22 4.66
C LEU A 109 -4.94 1.60 4.49
N TYR A 110 -4.06 2.28 3.76
CA TYR A 110 -2.65 1.92 3.60
C TYR A 110 -1.96 1.72 4.96
N ASP A 111 -2.06 2.67 5.89
CA ASP A 111 -1.40 2.55 7.21
C ASP A 111 -1.93 1.35 8.02
N ARG A 112 -3.18 0.95 7.79
CA ARG A 112 -3.80 -0.22 8.43
C ARG A 112 -3.32 -1.54 7.83
N GLU A 113 -3.12 -1.61 6.52
CA GLU A 113 -2.67 -2.82 5.82
C GLU A 113 -1.16 -3.06 5.97
N VAL A 114 -0.35 -2.00 5.95
CA VAL A 114 1.11 -2.12 6.16
C VAL A 114 1.44 -2.47 7.61
N SER A 115 0.48 -2.37 8.54
CA SER A 115 0.58 -2.97 9.86
C SER A 115 0.43 -4.49 9.76
N GLY A 116 1.51 -5.18 9.37
CA GLY A 116 1.54 -6.64 9.24
C GLY A 116 1.01 -7.38 10.48
N PRO A 117 0.61 -8.66 10.34
CA PRO A 117 -0.01 -9.43 11.42
C PRO A 117 0.93 -9.52 12.63
N SER A 118 0.73 -8.61 13.58
CA SER A 118 1.54 -8.59 14.78
C SER A 118 1.03 -9.67 15.73
N TRP A 119 1.95 -10.49 16.26
CA TRP A 119 1.66 -11.44 17.34
C TRP A 119 1.14 -10.75 18.62
N ARG A 120 1.25 -9.42 18.68
CA ARG A 120 0.72 -8.58 19.75
C ARG A 120 -0.78 -8.30 19.63
N HIS A 121 -1.40 -8.59 18.48
CA HIS A 121 -2.84 -8.38 18.32
C HIS A 121 -3.63 -9.41 19.15
N PRO A 122 -4.59 -8.99 20.00
CA PRO A 122 -5.30 -9.89 20.90
C PRO A 122 -6.08 -11.00 20.17
N ALA A 123 -6.56 -10.71 18.96
CA ALA A 123 -7.24 -11.69 18.10
C ALA A 123 -6.33 -12.88 17.74
N ASN A 124 -5.05 -12.63 17.43
CA ASN A 124 -4.09 -13.69 17.09
C ASN A 124 -3.80 -14.58 18.30
N ARG A 125 -3.80 -14.01 19.51
CA ARG A 125 -3.61 -14.76 20.76
C ARG A 125 -4.81 -15.67 21.06
N LEU A 126 -6.03 -15.20 20.80
CA LEU A 126 -7.25 -16.00 20.92
C LEU A 126 -7.27 -17.16 19.91
N LEU A 127 -6.88 -16.91 18.66
CA LEU A 127 -6.77 -17.95 17.64
C LEU A 127 -5.74 -19.01 18.01
N LEU A 128 -4.57 -18.61 18.54
CA LEU A 128 -3.56 -19.54 19.01
C LEU A 128 -4.08 -20.40 20.17
N ALA A 129 -4.77 -19.80 21.13
CA ALA A 129 -5.37 -20.52 22.25
C ALA A 129 -6.43 -21.54 21.78
N ALA A 130 -7.26 -21.16 20.80
CA ALA A 130 -8.24 -22.07 20.21
C ALA A 130 -7.57 -23.25 19.48
N MET A 131 -6.51 -23.00 18.70
CA MET A 131 -5.74 -24.07 18.05
C MET A 131 -5.14 -25.04 19.07
N ILE A 132 -4.54 -24.52 20.16
CA ILE A 132 -3.97 -25.36 21.22
C ILE A 132 -5.06 -26.20 21.91
N ALA A 133 -6.22 -25.59 22.21
CA ALA A 133 -7.32 -26.30 22.85
C ALA A 133 -7.86 -27.45 21.98
N VAL A 134 -8.02 -27.23 20.67
CA VAL A 134 -8.45 -28.27 19.74
C VAL A 134 -7.41 -29.38 19.64
N ALA A 135 -6.12 -29.03 19.53
CA ALA A 135 -5.03 -30.02 19.48
C ALA A 135 -4.94 -30.86 20.77
N ALA A 136 -5.12 -30.23 21.93
CA ALA A 136 -5.13 -30.94 23.21
C ALA A 136 -6.35 -31.87 23.32
N LEU A 137 -7.53 -31.43 22.89
CA LEU A 137 -8.74 -32.24 22.90
C LEU A 137 -8.63 -33.44 21.95
N THR A 138 -8.09 -33.26 20.75
CA THR A 138 -7.91 -34.35 19.79
C THR A 138 -6.89 -35.37 20.29
N LEU A 139 -5.76 -34.92 20.86
CA LEU A 139 -4.79 -35.81 21.50
C LEU A 139 -5.40 -36.56 22.67
N PHE A 140 -6.16 -35.88 23.53
CA PHE A 140 -6.84 -36.52 24.65
C PHE A 140 -7.81 -37.61 24.18
N LEU A 141 -8.66 -37.32 23.19
CA LEU A 141 -9.60 -38.29 22.63
C LEU A 141 -8.89 -39.48 21.98
N LEU A 142 -7.77 -39.25 21.30
CA LEU A 142 -6.93 -40.32 20.72
C LEU A 142 -6.32 -41.21 21.81
N THR A 143 -5.78 -40.62 22.88
CA THR A 143 -5.24 -41.41 24.00
C THR A 143 -6.31 -42.20 24.73
N LEU A 144 -7.50 -41.62 24.92
CA LEU A 144 -8.63 -42.29 25.55
C LEU A 144 -9.10 -43.49 24.71
N LYS A 145 -9.21 -43.30 23.39
CA LYS A 145 -9.53 -44.40 22.46
C LYS A 145 -8.49 -45.51 22.49
N ASN A 146 -7.20 -45.16 22.57
CA ASN A 146 -6.12 -46.14 22.59
C ASN A 146 -6.03 -46.92 23.92
N LEU A 147 -6.54 -46.36 25.02
CA LEU A 147 -6.61 -47.02 26.33
C LEU A 147 -7.87 -47.88 26.50
N LEU A 148 -8.94 -47.57 25.75
CA LEU A 148 -10.21 -48.29 25.75
C LEU A 148 -10.29 -49.40 24.69
N ALA A 149 -9.30 -49.48 23.80
CA ALA A 149 -9.11 -50.55 22.81
C ALA A 149 -8.19 -51.64 23.38
#